data_AF-A0AA39PTF2-F1
#
_entry.id   AF-A0AA39PTF2-F1
#
_cell.length_a   1.000
_cell.length_b   1.000
_cell.length_c   1.000
_cell.angle_alpha   90.00
_cell.angle_beta   90.00
_cell.angle_gamma   90.00
#
_symmetry.space_group_name_H-M   'P 1'
#
loop_
_entity.id
_entity.type
_entity.pdbx_description
1 polymer ?
#
loop_
_entity_poly.entity_id
_entity_poly.type
_entity_poly.pdbx_seq_one_letter_code
_entity_poly.pdbx_strand_id
1 'polypeptide(L)'
;MALSPAQSELTLVLPSEAPAKEFLLDSDSPIDCSLYLDGKPCYVVESNDSNSRTTIRRTSQPDAICDIFWNKFSPDKIVFKGEERVISEVLKTSWISIFPVTLVEEGRQYVFQGSSTGKLSMLIDDRTIAWYTPSRKRLVEGQLHDMPATISLSIEAAYVQDLVIVALIVLEQRWRSSGKIALSGGLARAHAVGVSYQVGPR
;
A
#
# COMPACT_ATOMS: atom_id res chain seq x y z
N MET A 1 8.90 24.59 49.24
CA MET A 1 8.20 23.28 49.41
C MET A 1 6.73 23.63 49.62
N ALA A 2 5.72 23.13 48.91
CA ALA A 2 5.62 21.99 48.01
C ALA A 2 4.43 22.17 47.04
N LEU A 3 4.62 21.62 45.83
CA LEU A 3 3.67 20.98 44.92
C LEU A 3 2.49 21.78 44.34
N SER A 4 2.70 22.22 43.10
CA SER A 4 1.69 22.55 42.10
C SER A 4 0.80 21.32 41.79
N PRO A 5 -0.54 21.48 41.68
CA PRO A 5 -1.39 20.42 41.17
C PRO A 5 -1.14 20.30 39.66
N ALA A 6 -0.37 19.28 39.26
CA ALA A 6 -0.36 18.83 37.88
C ALA A 6 -1.77 18.33 37.54
N GLN A 7 -2.57 19.22 36.96
CA GLN A 7 -3.76 18.83 36.22
C GLN A 7 -3.27 17.95 35.07
N SER A 8 -3.46 16.64 35.21
CA SER A 8 -3.41 15.73 34.08
C SER A 8 -4.48 16.19 33.10
N GLU A 9 -4.07 16.92 32.07
CA GLU A 9 -4.81 17.01 30.83
C GLU A 9 -4.94 15.58 30.31
N LEU A 10 -6.07 14.95 30.62
CA LEU A 10 -6.61 13.86 29.83
C LEU A 10 -6.83 14.44 28.44
N THR A 11 -5.83 14.28 27.57
CA THR A 11 -6.03 14.46 26.13
C THR A 11 -7.04 13.40 25.73
N LEU A 12 -8.32 13.80 25.66
CA LEU A 12 -9.36 13.05 24.98
C LEU A 12 -8.89 12.91 23.54
N VAL A 13 -8.27 11.78 23.24
CA VAL A 13 -8.06 11.35 21.87
C VAL A 13 -9.47 11.22 21.30
N LEU A 14 -9.89 12.23 20.52
CA LEU A 14 -11.04 12.10 19.62
C LEU A 14 -10.92 10.73 18.96
N PRO A 15 -11.98 9.90 18.93
CA PRO A 15 -11.89 8.58 18.32
C PRO A 15 -11.52 8.80 16.86
N SER A 16 -10.23 8.69 16.56
CA SER A 16 -9.71 8.69 15.20
C SER A 16 -10.15 7.35 14.64
N GLU A 17 -11.37 7.35 14.07
CA GLU A 17 -12.01 6.34 13.24
C GLU A 17 -11.19 5.06 13.11
N ALA A 18 -11.34 4.16 14.09
CA ALA A 18 -10.81 2.82 13.96
C ALA A 18 -11.36 2.23 12.65
N PRO A 19 -10.52 1.55 11.85
CA PRO A 19 -11.00 1.00 10.59
C PRO A 19 -12.13 0.00 10.85
N ALA A 20 -13.14 0.03 9.99
CA ALA A 20 -14.24 -0.91 10.04
C ALA A 20 -13.79 -2.33 9.69
N LYS A 21 -12.79 -2.44 8.79
CA LYS A 21 -12.11 -3.69 8.46
C LYS A 21 -10.62 -3.43 8.31
N GLU A 22 -9.81 -4.34 8.82
CA GLU A 22 -8.36 -4.32 8.63
C GLU A 22 -7.90 -5.66 8.07
N PHE A 23 -7.38 -5.63 6.86
CA PHE A 23 -6.78 -6.77 6.20
C PHE A 23 -5.29 -6.79 6.47
N LEU A 24 -4.80 -7.94 6.86
CA LEU A 24 -3.42 -8.17 7.25
C LEU A 24 -2.77 -9.02 6.17
N LEU A 25 -1.66 -8.54 5.60
CA LEU A 25 -0.95 -9.27 4.56
C LEU A 25 0.05 -10.23 5.22
N ASP A 26 0.07 -11.49 4.77
CA ASP A 26 1.03 -12.49 5.24
C ASP A 26 2.47 -12.26 4.74
N SER A 27 2.62 -11.43 3.72
CA SER A 27 3.88 -11.06 3.09
C SER A 27 3.96 -9.54 2.91
N ASP A 28 5.18 -8.97 2.94
CA ASP A 28 5.41 -7.56 2.59
C ASP A 28 5.32 -7.32 1.06
N SER A 29 5.01 -8.34 0.27
CA SER A 29 4.81 -8.22 -1.15
C SER A 29 3.32 -7.98 -1.48
N PRO A 30 3.00 -7.04 -2.39
CA PRO A 30 1.62 -6.89 -2.89
C PRO A 30 1.20 -8.03 -3.83
N ILE A 31 2.17 -8.88 -4.24
CA ILE A 31 1.98 -10.06 -5.08
C ILE A 31 2.38 -11.32 -4.31
N ASP A 32 1.81 -12.46 -4.67
CA ASP A 32 2.06 -13.75 -4.01
C ASP A 32 1.82 -13.68 -2.50
N CYS A 33 0.66 -13.13 -2.13
CA CYS A 33 0.27 -12.89 -0.75
C CYS A 33 -1.21 -13.20 -0.52
N SER A 34 -1.55 -13.46 0.74
CA SER A 34 -2.94 -13.59 1.20
C SER A 34 -3.29 -12.45 2.14
N LEU A 35 -4.53 -11.95 2.03
CA LEU A 35 -5.06 -10.92 2.89
C LEU A 35 -6.01 -11.55 3.90
N TYR A 36 -5.69 -11.42 5.17
CA TYR A 36 -6.43 -11.99 6.29
C TYR A 36 -7.31 -10.95 6.96
N LEU A 37 -8.57 -11.29 7.22
CA LEU A 37 -9.48 -10.52 8.07
C LEU A 37 -9.86 -11.42 9.25
N ASP A 38 -9.71 -10.91 10.47
CA ASP A 38 -10.01 -11.65 11.71
C ASP A 38 -9.35 -13.05 11.76
N GLY A 39 -8.11 -13.13 11.29
CA GLY A 39 -7.31 -14.37 11.24
C GLY A 39 -7.72 -15.37 10.16
N LYS A 40 -8.67 -15.03 9.27
CA LYS A 40 -9.11 -15.88 8.16
C LYS A 40 -8.70 -15.28 6.82
N PRO A 41 -8.18 -16.08 5.87
CA PRO A 41 -7.82 -15.57 4.56
C PRO A 41 -9.09 -15.19 3.79
N CYS A 42 -9.15 -13.97 3.29
CA CYS A 42 -10.28 -13.42 2.53
C CYS A 42 -9.95 -13.19 1.06
N TYR A 43 -8.72 -12.78 0.76
CA TYR A 43 -8.22 -12.66 -0.59
C TYR A 43 -6.90 -13.41 -0.74
N VAL A 44 -6.67 -13.88 -1.97
CA VAL A 44 -5.41 -14.45 -2.42
C VAL A 44 -4.98 -13.68 -3.66
N VAL A 45 -3.72 -13.27 -3.68
CA VAL A 45 -3.07 -12.59 -4.80
C VAL A 45 -1.95 -13.49 -5.30
N GLU A 46 -2.06 -13.98 -6.53
CA GLU A 46 -1.12 -14.92 -7.12
C GLU A 46 -0.59 -14.36 -8.42
N SER A 47 0.73 -14.33 -8.59
CA SER A 47 1.36 -14.05 -9.87
C SER A 47 1.79 -15.34 -10.55
N ASN A 48 1.78 -15.34 -11.88
CA ASN A 48 2.35 -16.44 -12.64
C ASN A 48 3.88 -16.41 -12.59
N ASP A 49 4.53 -17.52 -12.97
CA ASP A 49 6.00 -17.66 -12.92
C ASP A 49 6.77 -16.56 -13.64
N SER A 50 6.19 -15.98 -14.70
CA SER A 50 6.79 -14.89 -15.48
C SER A 50 6.48 -13.49 -14.93
N ASN A 51 5.73 -13.38 -13.83
CA ASN A 51 5.21 -12.13 -13.26
C ASN A 51 4.49 -11.23 -14.28
N SER A 52 3.96 -11.84 -15.36
CA SER A 52 3.24 -11.14 -16.43
C SER A 52 1.73 -11.13 -16.20
N ARG A 53 1.23 -11.95 -15.27
CA ARG A 53 -0.16 -11.96 -14.84
C ARG A 53 -0.22 -12.05 -13.32
N THR A 54 -1.05 -11.19 -12.72
CA THR A 54 -1.41 -11.25 -11.30
C THR A 54 -2.91 -11.42 -11.18
N THR A 55 -3.35 -12.44 -10.46
CA THR A 55 -4.75 -12.79 -10.24
C THR A 55 -5.12 -12.46 -8.81
N ILE A 56 -6.24 -11.76 -8.60
CA ILE A 56 -6.80 -11.47 -7.28
C ILE A 56 -8.13 -12.19 -7.15
N ARG A 57 -8.26 -13.02 -6.13
CA ARG A 57 -9.44 -13.86 -5.90
C ARG A 57 -9.90 -13.78 -4.44
N ARG A 58 -11.21 -13.85 -4.22
CA ARG A 58 -11.81 -14.05 -2.89
C ARG A 58 -11.68 -15.52 -2.54
N THR A 59 -11.27 -15.86 -1.32
CA THR A 59 -11.19 -17.26 -0.88
C THR A 59 -12.55 -17.97 -0.90
N SER A 60 -13.64 -17.21 -0.77
CA SER A 60 -15.01 -17.71 -0.83
C SER A 60 -15.52 -18.01 -2.25
N GLN A 61 -14.78 -17.65 -3.30
CA GLN A 61 -15.21 -17.79 -4.70
C GLN A 61 -14.10 -18.46 -5.54
N PRO A 62 -14.48 -19.29 -6.53
CA PRO A 62 -13.49 -19.88 -7.44
C PRO A 62 -13.02 -18.89 -8.50
N ASP A 63 -13.87 -17.94 -8.89
CA ASP A 63 -13.59 -17.01 -9.97
C ASP A 63 -12.70 -15.86 -9.52
N ALA A 64 -11.81 -15.42 -10.40
CA ALA A 64 -11.01 -14.23 -10.19
C ALA A 64 -11.90 -12.99 -10.13
N ILE A 65 -11.67 -12.13 -9.14
CA ILE A 65 -12.29 -10.80 -9.10
C ILE A 65 -11.59 -9.88 -10.11
N CYS A 66 -10.27 -10.05 -10.19
CA CYS A 66 -9.42 -9.25 -11.04
C CYS A 66 -8.29 -10.09 -11.61
N ASP A 67 -8.02 -9.91 -12.90
CA ASP A 67 -6.77 -10.30 -13.53
C ASP A 67 -6.02 -9.05 -13.98
N ILE A 68 -4.73 -8.97 -13.70
CA ILE A 68 -3.86 -7.88 -14.12
C ILE A 68 -2.81 -8.47 -15.05
N PHE A 69 -2.65 -7.86 -16.22
CA PHE A 69 -1.68 -8.27 -17.24
C PHE A 69 -0.60 -7.20 -17.35
N TRP A 70 0.61 -7.57 -16.92
CA TRP A 70 1.80 -6.72 -16.93
C TRP A 70 2.54 -6.94 -18.26
N ASN A 71 2.40 -5.99 -19.16
CA ASN A 71 2.84 -6.16 -20.54
C ASN A 71 4.18 -5.47 -20.78
N LYS A 72 5.13 -6.19 -21.41
CA LYS A 72 6.45 -5.64 -21.71
C LYS A 72 6.47 -4.71 -22.93
N PHE A 73 5.65 -5.02 -23.94
CA PHE A 73 5.66 -4.35 -25.25
C PHE A 73 4.30 -3.73 -25.63
N SER A 74 3.33 -3.76 -24.71
CA SER A 74 2.00 -3.17 -24.88
C SER A 74 1.56 -2.56 -23.54
N PRO A 75 0.51 -1.74 -23.51
CA PRO A 75 -0.01 -1.19 -22.26
C PRO A 75 -0.47 -2.29 -21.30
N ASP A 76 -0.24 -2.10 -20.00
CA ASP A 76 -0.78 -2.99 -18.96
C ASP A 76 -2.32 -2.99 -19.00
N LYS A 77 -2.90 -4.15 -18.76
CA LYS A 77 -4.36 -4.33 -18.76
C LYS A 77 -4.86 -4.84 -17.44
N ILE A 78 -6.12 -4.54 -17.16
CA ILE A 78 -6.85 -5.04 -16.01
C ILE A 78 -8.19 -5.59 -16.49
N VAL A 79 -8.54 -6.80 -16.06
CA VAL A 79 -9.86 -7.38 -16.22
C VAL A 79 -10.51 -7.40 -14.85
N PHE A 80 -11.47 -6.51 -14.63
CA PHE A 80 -12.16 -6.37 -13.34
C PHE A 80 -13.67 -6.51 -13.56
N LYS A 81 -14.33 -7.36 -12.77
CA LYS A 81 -15.76 -7.69 -12.94
C LYS A 81 -16.14 -8.11 -14.37
N GLY A 82 -15.21 -8.77 -15.08
CA GLY A 82 -15.41 -9.26 -16.45
C GLY A 82 -15.14 -8.23 -17.56
N GLU A 83 -14.78 -6.99 -17.21
CA GLU A 83 -14.46 -5.95 -18.20
C GLU A 83 -12.94 -5.76 -18.31
N GLU A 84 -12.41 -5.91 -19.53
CA GLU A 84 -11.01 -5.60 -19.85
C GLU A 84 -10.85 -4.10 -20.14
N ARG A 85 -9.89 -3.46 -19.46
CA ARG A 85 -9.52 -2.04 -19.67
C ARG A 85 -8.02 -1.85 -19.57
N VAL A 86 -7.49 -0.78 -20.16
CA VAL A 86 -6.08 -0.41 -19.99
C VAL A 86 -5.90 0.26 -18.62
N ILE A 87 -4.87 -0.12 -17.86
CA ILE A 87 -4.71 0.40 -16.49
C ILE A 87 -4.58 1.94 -16.48
N SER A 88 -3.90 2.54 -17.46
CA SER A 88 -3.77 4.01 -17.55
C SER A 88 -5.08 4.75 -17.86
N GLU A 89 -6.09 4.05 -18.38
CA GLU A 89 -7.43 4.62 -18.61
C GLU A 89 -8.27 4.58 -17.33
N VAL A 90 -8.05 3.56 -16.50
CA VAL A 90 -8.75 3.33 -15.23
C VAL A 90 -8.11 4.14 -14.09
N LEU A 91 -6.80 4.06 -13.96
CA LEU A 91 -5.99 4.73 -12.94
C LEU A 91 -5.19 5.86 -13.60
N LYS A 92 -5.77 7.06 -13.59
CA LYS A 92 -5.17 8.24 -14.21
C LYS A 92 -4.08 8.81 -13.30
N THR A 93 -2.85 8.80 -13.77
CA THR A 93 -1.69 9.39 -13.08
C THR A 93 -1.24 10.67 -13.79
N SER A 94 -0.46 11.50 -13.10
CA SER A 94 0.26 12.60 -13.76
C SER A 94 1.46 12.04 -14.55
N TRP A 95 1.97 12.82 -15.51
CA TRP A 95 3.19 12.47 -16.25
C TRP A 95 4.46 12.68 -15.42
N ILE A 96 4.40 13.56 -14.41
CA ILE A 96 5.57 13.99 -13.62
C ILE A 96 5.72 13.15 -12.35
N SER A 97 4.62 12.59 -11.86
CA SER A 97 4.57 11.83 -10.60
C SER A 97 3.50 10.75 -10.69
N ILE A 98 3.76 9.62 -10.03
CA ILE A 98 2.77 8.54 -9.89
C ILE A 98 1.55 9.07 -9.14
N PHE A 99 1.75 9.84 -8.07
CA PHE A 99 0.68 10.39 -7.24
C PHE A 99 0.48 11.89 -7.47
N PRO A 100 -0.76 12.40 -7.36
CA PRO A 100 -1.99 11.65 -7.07
C PRO A 100 -2.47 10.80 -8.26
N VAL A 101 -3.17 9.69 -7.96
CA VAL A 101 -3.87 8.88 -8.96
C VAL A 101 -5.37 9.07 -8.80
N THR A 102 -6.12 9.20 -9.89
CA THR A 102 -7.58 9.27 -9.82
C THR A 102 -8.24 8.10 -10.54
N LEU A 103 -9.33 7.61 -9.95
CA LEU A 103 -10.18 6.55 -10.48
C LEU A 103 -11.63 7.05 -10.45
N VAL A 104 -12.41 6.74 -11.49
CA VAL A 104 -13.86 7.01 -11.48
C VAL A 104 -14.59 5.69 -11.63
N GLU A 105 -15.45 5.37 -10.67
CA GLU A 105 -16.31 4.18 -10.67
C GLU A 105 -17.71 4.60 -10.25
N GLU A 106 -18.73 4.19 -11.01
CA GLU A 106 -20.15 4.51 -10.73
C GLU A 106 -20.43 6.01 -10.52
N GLY A 107 -19.71 6.87 -11.25
CA GLY A 107 -19.87 8.33 -11.17
C GLY A 107 -19.20 8.98 -9.95
N ARG A 108 -18.54 8.20 -9.09
CA ARG A 108 -17.75 8.72 -7.96
C ARG A 108 -16.28 8.77 -8.32
N GLN A 109 -15.63 9.88 -7.97
CA GLN A 109 -14.20 10.04 -8.12
C GLN A 109 -13.49 9.64 -6.83
N TYR A 110 -12.48 8.79 -6.97
CA TYR A 110 -11.59 8.39 -5.90
C TYR A 110 -10.20 8.94 -6.19
N VAL A 111 -9.53 9.45 -5.16
CA VAL A 111 -8.19 10.01 -5.27
C VAL A 111 -7.24 9.18 -4.40
N PHE A 112 -6.19 8.66 -4.99
CA PHE A 112 -5.12 7.98 -4.28
C PHE A 112 -3.94 8.91 -4.08
N GLN A 113 -3.39 8.89 -2.88
CA GLN A 113 -2.21 9.65 -2.47
C GLN A 113 -1.16 8.71 -1.92
N GLY A 114 0.11 9.01 -2.22
CA GLY A 114 1.27 8.33 -1.65
C GLY A 114 2.01 9.26 -0.69
N SER A 115 2.46 8.72 0.45
CA SER A 115 3.36 9.40 1.39
C SER A 115 4.83 9.06 1.16
N SER A 116 5.76 9.87 1.66
CA SER A 116 7.19 9.55 1.62
C SER A 116 7.56 8.26 2.36
N THR A 117 6.71 7.79 3.28
CA THR A 117 6.90 6.55 4.04
C THR A 117 6.31 5.32 3.36
N GLY A 118 5.85 5.42 2.11
CA GLY A 118 5.26 4.30 1.36
C GLY A 118 3.81 3.97 1.73
N LYS A 119 3.15 4.75 2.60
CA LYS A 119 1.71 4.60 2.83
C LYS A 119 0.94 5.10 1.62
N LEU A 120 -0.11 4.36 1.26
CA LEU A 120 -1.09 4.78 0.27
C LEU A 120 -2.40 5.10 0.97
N SER A 121 -3.10 6.12 0.50
CA SER A 121 -4.41 6.50 1.01
C SER A 121 -5.36 6.74 -0.13
N MET A 122 -6.60 6.30 0.00
CA MET A 122 -7.69 6.51 -0.94
C MET A 122 -8.70 7.45 -0.31
N LEU A 123 -9.06 8.50 -1.04
CA LEU A 123 -9.93 9.56 -0.60
C LEU A 123 -11.19 9.66 -1.47
N ILE A 124 -12.29 10.06 -0.83
CA ILE A 124 -13.52 10.57 -1.47
C ILE A 124 -13.81 11.92 -0.84
N ASP A 125 -14.10 12.94 -1.63
CA ASP A 125 -14.44 14.30 -1.14
C ASP A 125 -13.44 14.80 -0.06
N ASP A 126 -12.14 14.60 -0.33
CA ASP A 126 -11.00 14.92 0.55
C ASP A 126 -10.96 14.19 1.90
N ARG A 127 -11.77 13.14 2.09
CA ARG A 127 -11.77 12.29 3.28
C ARG A 127 -11.12 10.94 2.98
N THR A 128 -10.19 10.51 3.81
CA THR A 128 -9.55 9.20 3.69
C THR A 128 -10.53 8.09 4.07
N ILE A 129 -10.83 7.22 3.11
CA ILE A 129 -11.75 6.09 3.31
C ILE A 129 -11.04 4.74 3.36
N ALA A 130 -9.81 4.64 2.85
CA ALA A 130 -9.01 3.43 2.94
C ALA A 130 -7.51 3.77 2.87
N TRP A 131 -6.67 2.92 3.43
CA TRP A 131 -5.22 3.11 3.38
C TRP A 131 -4.45 1.79 3.45
N TYR A 132 -3.33 1.76 2.73
CA TYR A 132 -2.30 0.74 2.87
C TYR A 132 -1.18 1.26 3.78
N THR A 133 -0.83 0.45 4.78
CA THR A 133 0.35 0.69 5.62
C THR A 133 1.38 -0.39 5.31
N PRO A 134 2.59 -0.02 4.86
CA PRO A 134 3.65 -0.98 4.58
C PRO A 134 4.13 -1.66 5.86
N SER A 135 4.76 -2.82 5.71
CA SER A 135 5.40 -3.48 6.85
C SER A 135 6.51 -2.60 7.43
N ARG A 136 6.75 -2.75 8.73
CA ARG A 136 7.80 -2.00 9.43
C ARG A 136 8.28 -2.72 10.67
N LYS A 137 9.54 -2.48 11.04
CA LYS A 137 10.07 -2.91 12.33
C LYS A 137 9.71 -1.89 13.41
N ARG A 138 9.23 -2.36 14.55
CA ARG A 138 8.92 -1.53 15.72
C ARG A 138 9.56 -2.11 16.97
N LEU A 139 10.15 -1.25 17.78
CA LEU A 139 10.60 -1.64 19.12
C LEU A 139 9.38 -1.71 20.06
N VAL A 140 9.10 -2.87 20.61
CA VAL A 140 8.06 -3.12 21.62
C VAL A 140 8.73 -3.81 22.78
N GLU A 141 8.63 -3.23 23.99
CA GLU A 141 9.23 -3.80 25.22
C GLU A 141 10.74 -4.11 25.09
N GLY A 142 11.46 -3.29 24.31
CA GLY A 142 12.91 -3.45 24.09
C GLY A 142 13.29 -4.52 23.06
N GLN A 143 12.31 -5.21 22.44
CA GLN A 143 12.52 -6.16 21.37
C GLN A 143 12.04 -5.60 20.04
N LEU A 144 12.74 -5.96 18.95
CA LEU A 144 12.38 -5.54 17.60
C LEU A 144 11.35 -6.51 17.03
N HIS A 145 10.15 -6.02 16.76
CA HIS A 145 9.05 -6.79 16.17
C HIS A 145 8.79 -6.36 14.73
N ASP A 146 8.57 -7.34 13.86
CA ASP A 146 8.07 -7.12 12.51
C ASP A 146 6.56 -6.87 12.57
N MET A 147 6.13 -5.68 12.17
CA MET A 147 4.74 -5.35 11.97
C MET A 147 4.40 -5.62 10.49
N PRO A 148 3.42 -6.48 10.21
CA PRO A 148 3.05 -6.82 8.84
C PRO A 148 2.37 -5.65 8.14
N ALA A 149 2.33 -5.71 6.81
CA ALA A 149 1.60 -4.73 6.01
C ALA A 149 0.09 -4.90 6.21
N THR A 150 -0.66 -3.80 6.13
CA THR A 150 -2.12 -3.80 6.33
C THR A 150 -2.84 -2.96 5.29
N ILE A 151 -4.06 -3.36 4.97
CA ILE A 151 -5.04 -2.53 4.25
C ILE A 151 -6.22 -2.31 5.18
N SER A 152 -6.44 -1.06 5.56
CA SER A 152 -7.50 -0.67 6.46
C SER A 152 -8.59 0.07 5.69
N LEU A 153 -9.86 -0.27 5.95
CA LEU A 153 -11.04 0.27 5.28
C LEU A 153 -11.99 0.91 6.28
N SER A 154 -12.50 2.09 5.95
CA SER A 154 -13.69 2.68 6.58
C SER A 154 -14.95 1.89 6.19
N ILE A 155 -16.09 2.20 6.83
CA ILE A 155 -17.40 1.64 6.48
C ILE A 155 -17.75 1.96 5.02
N GLU A 156 -17.42 3.17 4.55
CA GLU A 156 -17.71 3.63 3.19
C GLU A 156 -16.92 2.84 2.15
N ALA A 157 -15.63 2.60 2.41
CA ALA A 157 -14.78 1.78 1.56
C ALA A 157 -15.21 0.30 1.54
N ALA A 158 -15.88 -0.19 2.58
CA ALA A 158 -16.35 -1.57 2.63
C ALA A 158 -17.39 -1.90 1.54
N TYR A 159 -18.14 -0.91 1.03
CA TYR A 159 -19.07 -1.09 -0.09
C TYR A 159 -18.36 -1.31 -1.43
N VAL A 160 -17.16 -0.77 -1.58
CA VAL A 160 -16.32 -0.89 -2.78
C VAL A 160 -15.06 -1.71 -2.51
N GLN A 161 -15.13 -2.62 -1.53
CA GLN A 161 -13.98 -3.36 -0.99
C GLN A 161 -13.09 -3.96 -2.07
N ASP A 162 -13.64 -4.69 -3.04
CA ASP A 162 -12.85 -5.31 -4.11
C ASP A 162 -12.08 -4.28 -4.94
N LEU A 163 -12.73 -3.17 -5.28
CA LEU A 163 -12.11 -2.09 -6.03
C LEU A 163 -10.93 -1.51 -5.25
N VAL A 164 -11.11 -1.29 -3.94
CA VAL A 164 -10.04 -0.77 -3.07
C VAL A 164 -8.86 -1.73 -3.02
N ILE A 165 -9.12 -3.01 -2.76
CA ILE A 165 -8.07 -4.05 -2.68
C ILE A 165 -7.29 -4.12 -3.98
N VAL A 166 -7.99 -4.20 -5.11
CA VAL A 166 -7.38 -4.25 -6.45
C VAL A 166 -6.56 -2.99 -6.74
N ALA A 167 -7.14 -1.80 -6.52
CA ALA A 167 -6.45 -0.55 -6.82
C ALA A 167 -5.20 -0.36 -5.95
N LEU A 168 -5.27 -0.68 -4.65
CA LEU A 168 -4.13 -0.58 -3.76
C LEU A 168 -3.02 -1.56 -4.17
N ILE A 169 -3.34 -2.82 -4.52
CA ILE A 169 -2.34 -3.79 -5.01
C ILE A 169 -1.65 -3.28 -6.28
N VAL A 170 -2.43 -2.80 -7.26
CA VAL A 170 -1.89 -2.26 -8.53
C VAL A 170 -0.98 -1.06 -8.28
N LEU A 171 -1.40 -0.14 -7.43
CA LEU A 171 -0.65 1.07 -7.12
C LEU A 171 0.61 0.79 -6.33
N GLU A 172 0.56 -0.13 -5.37
CA GLU A 172 1.71 -0.59 -4.62
C GLU A 172 2.75 -1.17 -5.58
N GLN A 173 2.34 -2.15 -6.41
CA GLN A 173 3.25 -2.82 -7.33
C GLN A 173 3.88 -1.85 -8.34
N ARG A 174 3.09 -0.89 -8.86
CA ARG A 174 3.60 0.18 -9.72
C ARG A 174 4.60 1.06 -8.97
N TRP A 175 4.29 1.44 -7.73
CA TRP A 175 5.19 2.28 -6.93
C TRP A 175 6.52 1.58 -6.62
N ARG A 176 6.52 0.30 -6.22
CA ARG A 176 7.75 -0.49 -6.04
C ARG A 176 8.56 -0.62 -7.32
N SER A 177 7.87 -0.79 -8.46
CA SER A 177 8.52 -0.91 -9.77
C SER A 177 9.12 0.42 -10.23
N SER A 178 8.43 1.53 -10.00
CA SER A 178 8.94 2.87 -10.28
C SER A 178 10.04 3.31 -9.32
N GLY A 179 10.08 2.78 -8.09
CA GLY A 179 11.21 3.00 -7.17
C GLY A 179 12.54 2.42 -7.68
N LYS A 180 12.49 1.36 -8.48
CA LYS A 180 13.67 0.85 -9.23
C LYS A 180 14.08 1.80 -10.38
N ILE A 181 13.14 2.57 -10.92
CA ILE A 181 13.37 3.60 -11.95
C ILE A 181 13.86 4.92 -11.29
N ALA A 182 13.41 5.24 -10.07
CA ALA A 182 13.89 6.40 -9.31
C ALA A 182 15.35 6.24 -8.83
N LEU A 183 15.85 5.01 -8.69
CA LEU A 183 17.28 4.74 -8.43
C LEU A 183 18.15 4.77 -9.70
N SER A 184 17.57 4.88 -10.90
CA SER A 184 18.31 5.02 -12.17
C SER A 184 18.16 6.40 -12.82
N GLY A 185 17.32 7.27 -12.26
CA GLY A 185 17.06 8.63 -12.74
C GLY A 185 17.40 9.72 -11.72
N GLY A 186 18.59 9.66 -11.13
CA GLY A 186 19.18 10.81 -10.43
C GLY A 186 19.26 10.71 -8.90
N LEU A 187 20.34 10.11 -8.38
CA LEU A 187 21.21 10.79 -7.43
C LEU A 187 22.57 10.10 -7.34
N ALA A 188 23.59 10.94 -7.48
CA ALA A 188 24.98 10.79 -7.15
C ALA A 188 25.41 9.58 -6.28
N ARG A 189 26.52 8.99 -6.72
CA ARG A 189 27.58 8.46 -5.86
C ARG A 189 27.78 9.37 -4.63
N ALA A 190 27.18 9.02 -3.50
CA ALA A 190 27.75 9.39 -2.21
C ALA A 190 28.94 8.43 -2.00
N HIS A 191 30.13 8.96 -2.30
CA HIS A 191 31.39 8.38 -1.89
C HIS A 191 31.31 7.96 -0.42
N ALA A 192 31.39 6.65 -0.17
CA ALA A 192 31.84 6.15 1.12
C ALA A 192 33.33 6.51 1.25
N VAL A 193 33.64 7.73 1.68
CA VAL A 193 34.95 8.03 2.28
C VAL A 193 34.91 7.44 3.69
N GLY A 194 35.19 6.15 3.77
CA GLY A 194 35.57 5.51 5.02
C GLY A 194 36.94 6.07 5.41
N VAL A 195 36.94 7.05 6.31
CA VAL A 195 38.15 7.47 7.01
C VAL A 195 38.58 6.32 7.90
N SER A 196 39.56 5.55 7.43
CA SER A 196 40.26 4.55 8.24
C SER A 196 41.14 5.27 9.26
N TYR A 197 40.78 5.19 10.55
CA TYR A 197 41.70 5.49 11.62
C TYR A 197 42.70 4.34 11.73
N GLN A 198 43.95 4.56 11.28
CA GLN A 198 45.06 3.68 11.63
C GLN A 198 45.44 3.94 13.10
N VAL A 199 45.29 2.89 13.92
CA VAL A 199 45.89 2.80 15.25
C VAL A 199 47.35 2.40 15.03
N GLY A 200 48.28 3.31 15.30
CA GLY A 200 49.71 3.03 15.27
C GLY A 200 50.13 2.14 16.46
N PRO A 201 51.06 1.18 16.28
CA PRO A 201 51.60 0.43 17.39
C PRO A 201 52.66 1.24 18.15
N ARG A 202 52.83 0.89 19.43
CA ARG A 202 53.82 1.43 20.37
C ARG A 202 55.25 1.06 19.98
#